data_AF-A0A7X3ARG6-F1
#
_entry.id   AF-A0A7X3ARG6-F1
#
_cell.length_a   1.000
_cell.length_b   1.000
_cell.length_c   1.000
_cell.angle_alpha   90.00
_cell.angle_beta   90.00
_cell.angle_gamma   90.00
#
_symmetry.space_group_name_H-M   'P 1'
#
loop_
_entity.id
_entity.type
_entity.pdbx_description
1 polymer ?
#
loop_
_entity_poly.entity_id
_entity_poly.type
_entity_poly.pdbx_seq_one_letter_code
_entity_poly.pdbx_strand_id
1 'polypeptide(L)'
;MKKNHLRIMVALVLLLSVSLLTACGSPAAQEEAEEQKLAAAVEADVLPEIEENVPEAPAEGYAELTLEALLGEDYVEYLTETITMQMGNRMDKTPDVRYFPIEEQRPLSDYVTIDEQTKFEVDENGNPVIFFPAGTVTDAGHGEQSFIIPKLYQ
;
A
#
# COMPACT_ATOMS: atom_id res chain seq x y z
N MET A 1 12.47 -6.10 51.67
CA MET A 1 11.86 -4.77 51.44
C MET A 1 12.26 -4.09 50.12
N LYS A 2 13.36 -4.45 49.44
CA LYS A 2 13.84 -3.75 48.21
C LYS A 2 12.95 -3.82 46.95
N LYS A 3 12.16 -4.89 46.74
CA LYS A 3 11.32 -5.03 45.52
C LYS A 3 10.13 -4.05 45.46
N ASN A 4 9.65 -3.58 46.62
CA ASN A 4 8.52 -2.66 46.67
C ASN A 4 8.96 -1.22 46.42
N HIS A 5 10.17 -0.85 46.86
CA HIS A 5 10.74 0.49 46.60
C HIS A 5 11.06 0.71 45.11
N LEU A 6 11.51 -0.34 44.40
CA LEU A 6 11.80 -0.24 42.97
C LEU A 6 10.52 -0.05 42.13
N ARG A 7 9.43 -0.74 42.50
CA ARG A 7 8.12 -0.58 41.85
C ARG A 7 7.50 0.80 42.10
N ILE A 8 7.67 1.33 43.32
CA ILE A 8 7.18 2.67 43.68
C ILE A 8 7.98 3.75 42.93
N MET A 9 9.30 3.61 42.77
CA MET A 9 10.10 4.57 42.01
C MET A 9 9.78 4.60 40.51
N VAL A 10 9.55 3.45 39.88
CA VAL A 10 9.18 3.39 38.45
C VAL A 10 7.80 4.00 38.20
N ALA A 11 6.83 3.78 39.11
CA ALA A 11 5.52 4.40 39.04
C ALA A 11 5.56 5.93 39.20
N LEU A 12 6.48 6.45 40.03
CA LEU A 12 6.61 7.89 40.31
C LEU A 12 7.26 8.65 39.14
N VAL A 13 8.15 8.00 38.37
CA VAL A 13 8.74 8.56 37.14
C VAL A 13 7.75 8.58 35.97
N LEU A 14 6.86 7.59 35.89
CA LEU A 14 5.79 7.53 34.87
C LEU A 14 4.66 8.54 35.10
N LEU A 15 4.40 8.91 36.36
CA LEU A 15 3.38 9.90 36.71
C LEU A 15 3.84 11.36 36.51
N LEU A 16 5.15 11.61 36.42
CA LEU A 16 5.74 12.95 36.27
C LEU A 16 5.89 13.41 34.81
N SER A 17 5.71 12.51 33.84
CA SER A 17 5.90 12.78 32.41
C SER A 17 4.62 13.22 31.66
N VAL A 18 3.46 13.26 32.33
CA VAL A 18 2.16 13.63 31.70
C VAL A 18 1.76 15.09 31.99
N SER A 19 2.52 15.84 32.80
CA SER A 19 2.11 17.19 33.25
C SER A 19 2.67 18.36 32.43
N LEU A 20 3.29 18.11 31.29
CA LEU A 20 3.86 19.16 30.43
C LEU A 20 3.31 19.00 29.01
N LEU A 21 2.10 19.51 28.77
CA LEU A 21 1.67 20.20 27.54
C LEU A 21 0.17 20.53 27.63
N THR A 22 -0.14 21.81 27.49
CA THR A 22 -1.46 22.45 27.29
C THR A 22 -1.88 23.40 28.42
N ALA A 23 -1.23 24.56 28.42
CA ALA A 23 -1.81 25.80 28.91
C ALA A 23 -1.54 26.88 27.86
N CYS A 24 -2.59 27.35 27.18
CA CYS A 24 -2.92 28.77 26.97
C CYS A 24 -3.97 28.93 25.86
N GLY A 25 -5.12 29.54 26.22
CA GLY A 25 -5.93 30.32 25.29
C GLY A 25 -7.43 29.97 25.23
N SER A 26 -8.22 30.52 26.14
CA SER A 26 -9.67 30.73 25.97
C SER A 26 -9.98 32.24 26.21
N PRO A 27 -11.24 32.72 26.21
CA PRO A 27 -12.02 33.14 25.03
C PRO A 27 -12.64 34.56 25.20
N ALA A 28 -12.97 35.26 24.10
CA ALA A 28 -13.90 36.40 24.00
C ALA A 28 -13.72 37.00 22.58
N ALA A 29 -14.70 37.48 21.83
CA ALA A 29 -16.05 37.94 22.10
C ALA A 29 -16.92 37.76 20.84
N GLN A 30 -18.23 37.82 21.05
CA GLN A 30 -19.33 37.89 20.09
C GLN A 30 -19.27 39.10 19.14
N GLU A 31 -20.26 39.16 18.23
CA GLU A 31 -20.72 40.27 17.34
C GLU A 31 -20.19 40.11 15.89
N GLU A 32 -20.98 40.08 14.81
CA GLU A 32 -22.41 40.35 14.52
C GLU A 32 -22.80 39.48 13.30
N ALA A 33 -23.99 38.87 13.27
CA ALA A 33 -25.07 39.26 12.37
C ALA A 33 -24.64 39.86 11.01
N GLU A 34 -24.87 39.15 9.91
CA GLU A 34 -25.89 39.62 8.96
C GLU A 34 -26.36 38.53 8.00
N GLU A 35 -27.62 38.72 7.65
CA GLU A 35 -28.57 37.83 7.04
C GLU A 35 -28.60 38.05 5.53
N GLN A 36 -28.96 36.99 4.79
CA GLN A 36 -29.59 37.02 3.46
C GLN A 36 -28.92 37.75 2.29
N LYS A 37 -28.86 37.04 1.15
CA LYS A 37 -29.69 37.29 -0.05
C LYS A 37 -29.08 36.50 -1.22
N LEU A 38 -29.63 35.33 -1.52
CA LEU A 38 -30.61 35.12 -2.58
C LEU A 38 -30.09 35.45 -4.00
N ALA A 39 -30.10 34.40 -4.82
CA ALA A 39 -30.38 34.38 -6.26
C ALA A 39 -29.23 34.62 -7.27
N ALA A 40 -28.93 33.53 -7.97
CA ALA A 40 -29.23 33.32 -9.40
C ALA A 40 -28.17 33.64 -10.47
N ALA A 41 -28.33 32.89 -11.57
CA ALA A 41 -27.60 32.83 -12.85
C ALA A 41 -26.29 32.01 -12.76
N VAL A 42 -26.17 30.77 -13.24
CA VAL A 42 -26.60 30.12 -14.49
C VAL A 42 -26.17 30.89 -15.75
N GLU A 43 -25.17 30.28 -16.41
CA GLU A 43 -24.81 30.28 -17.83
C GLU A 43 -24.05 31.46 -18.46
N ALA A 44 -22.80 31.17 -18.84
CA ALA A 44 -22.19 31.40 -20.16
C ALA A 44 -20.89 30.57 -20.17
N ASP A 45 -20.84 29.44 -20.88
CA ASP A 45 -20.27 29.35 -22.23
C ASP A 45 -18.88 29.99 -22.34
N VAL A 46 -17.85 29.14 -22.50
CA VAL A 46 -16.67 29.27 -23.39
C VAL A 46 -15.64 28.20 -22.96
N LEU A 47 -15.54 27.15 -23.78
CA LEU A 47 -14.33 26.33 -23.92
C LEU A 47 -13.19 27.20 -24.48
N PRO A 48 -11.96 27.01 -23.98
CA PRO A 48 -10.82 27.00 -24.87
C PRO A 48 -10.11 25.65 -24.77
N GLU A 49 -10.06 24.96 -25.91
CA GLU A 49 -9.01 23.98 -26.20
C GLU A 49 -7.65 24.68 -26.00
N ILE A 50 -6.91 24.27 -24.97
CA ILE A 50 -5.46 24.42 -24.96
C ILE A 50 -4.85 23.02 -24.97
N GLU A 51 -4.35 22.72 -26.15
CA GLU A 51 -3.40 21.67 -26.49
C GLU A 51 -2.27 21.63 -25.45
N GLU A 52 -2.42 20.79 -24.43
CA GLU A 52 -1.30 20.38 -23.59
C GLU A 52 -0.49 19.37 -24.40
N ASN A 53 0.39 19.93 -25.23
CA ASN A 53 1.56 19.25 -25.77
C ASN A 53 2.43 18.75 -24.62
N VAL A 54 2.04 17.63 -24.01
CA VAL A 54 2.96 16.79 -23.25
C VAL A 54 3.82 16.11 -24.30
N PRO A 55 5.14 16.33 -24.34
CA PRO A 55 5.99 15.58 -25.23
C PRO A 55 5.94 14.12 -24.78
N GLU A 56 5.14 13.31 -25.48
CA GLU A 56 5.30 11.86 -25.52
C GLU A 56 6.58 11.60 -26.31
N ALA A 57 7.71 11.73 -25.62
CA ALA A 57 8.97 11.20 -26.10
C ALA A 57 9.00 9.73 -25.67
N PRO A 58 8.94 8.75 -26.60
CA PRO A 58 9.49 7.44 -26.30
C PRO A 58 10.97 7.70 -26.05
N ALA A 59 11.42 7.50 -24.83
CA ALA A 59 12.85 7.51 -24.53
C ALA A 59 13.47 6.32 -25.28
N GLU A 60 13.96 6.55 -26.49
CA GLU A 60 14.72 5.55 -27.23
C GLU A 60 15.93 5.13 -26.39
N GLY A 61 16.00 3.85 -26.04
CA GLY A 61 17.18 3.23 -25.42
C GLY A 61 16.97 2.49 -24.10
N TYR A 62 15.79 2.55 -23.49
CA TYR A 62 15.45 1.63 -22.41
C TYR A 62 14.53 0.57 -22.99
N ALA A 63 15.02 -0.67 -23.10
CA ALA A 63 14.08 -1.79 -23.13
C ALA A 63 13.21 -1.62 -21.88
N GLU A 64 11.90 -1.46 -22.03
CA GLU A 64 10.99 -1.56 -20.90
C GLU A 64 11.33 -2.87 -20.20
N LEU A 65 11.71 -2.78 -18.93
CA LEU A 65 12.09 -3.97 -18.19
C LEU A 65 10.82 -4.82 -18.05
N THR A 66 10.80 -5.99 -18.66
CA THR A 66 9.64 -6.90 -18.61
C THR A 66 9.90 -8.05 -17.64
N LEU A 67 8.82 -8.67 -17.14
CA LEU A 67 8.92 -9.90 -16.36
C LEU A 67 9.56 -11.03 -17.17
N GLU A 68 9.23 -11.13 -18.45
CA GLU A 68 9.86 -12.09 -19.38
C GLU A 68 11.37 -11.87 -19.48
N ALA A 69 11.84 -10.62 -19.57
CA ALA A 69 13.28 -10.33 -19.60
C ALA A 69 14.00 -10.69 -18.29
N LEU A 70 13.30 -10.62 -17.15
CA LEU A 70 13.85 -10.93 -15.83
C LEU A 70 13.79 -12.42 -15.47
N LEU A 71 12.74 -13.11 -15.92
CA LEU A 71 12.33 -14.43 -15.43
C LEU A 71 12.21 -15.48 -16.55
N GLY A 72 12.32 -15.11 -17.82
CA GLY A 72 12.17 -15.98 -18.99
C GLY A 72 10.74 -16.05 -19.55
N GLU A 73 10.58 -16.72 -20.70
CA GLU A 73 9.31 -16.87 -21.42
C GLU A 73 8.20 -17.49 -20.56
N ASP A 74 8.56 -18.43 -19.67
CA ASP A 74 7.63 -19.14 -18.78
C ASP A 74 7.34 -18.37 -17.47
N TYR A 75 7.54 -17.04 -17.44
CA TYR A 75 7.42 -16.24 -16.22
C TYR A 75 6.04 -16.36 -15.54
N VAL A 76 4.95 -16.56 -16.31
CA VAL A 76 3.60 -16.67 -15.76
C VAL A 76 3.47 -17.91 -14.87
N GLU A 77 3.96 -19.06 -15.34
CA GLU A 77 3.99 -20.30 -14.56
C GLU A 77 4.91 -20.15 -13.36
N TYR A 78 6.12 -19.64 -13.58
CA TYR A 78 7.10 -19.44 -12.52
C TYR A 78 6.60 -18.52 -11.40
N LEU A 79 5.95 -17.41 -11.73
CA LEU A 79 5.32 -16.50 -10.78
C LEU A 79 4.20 -17.21 -10.00
N THR A 80 3.33 -17.90 -10.72
CA THR A 80 2.18 -18.61 -10.13
C THR A 80 2.65 -19.62 -9.08
N GLU A 81 3.62 -20.45 -9.42
CA GLU A 81 4.16 -21.48 -8.52
C GLU A 81 4.90 -20.84 -7.33
N THR A 82 5.79 -19.87 -7.61
CA THR A 82 6.61 -19.23 -6.59
C THR A 82 5.76 -18.50 -5.56
N ILE A 83 4.77 -17.74 -6.01
CA ILE A 83 3.87 -16.98 -5.13
C ILE A 83 3.00 -17.94 -4.32
N THR A 84 2.43 -18.98 -4.94
CA THR A 84 1.60 -19.98 -4.24
C THR A 84 2.42 -20.70 -3.16
N MET A 85 3.65 -21.09 -3.47
CA MET A 85 4.57 -21.68 -2.49
C MET A 85 4.89 -20.70 -1.35
N GLN A 86 5.14 -19.42 -1.65
CA GLN A 86 5.35 -18.40 -0.63
C GLN A 86 4.13 -18.20 0.27
N MET A 87 2.91 -18.18 -0.28
CA MET A 87 1.68 -18.09 0.48
C MET A 87 1.52 -19.26 1.46
N GLY A 88 1.73 -20.49 0.98
CA GLY A 88 1.71 -21.68 1.86
C GLY A 88 2.74 -21.57 2.98
N ASN A 89 3.98 -21.23 2.65
CA ASN A 89 5.05 -21.04 3.64
C ASN A 89 4.76 -19.93 4.66
N ARG A 90 4.09 -18.85 4.24
CA ARG A 90 3.68 -17.76 5.13
C ARG A 90 2.55 -18.21 6.04
N MET A 91 1.55 -18.94 5.52
CA MET A 91 0.47 -19.51 6.33
C MET A 91 0.97 -20.49 7.39
N ASP A 92 1.94 -21.34 7.07
CA ASP A 92 2.53 -22.26 8.03
C ASP A 92 3.23 -21.52 9.19
N LYS A 93 3.83 -20.36 8.90
CA LYS A 93 4.55 -19.53 9.88
C LYS A 93 3.65 -18.53 10.60
N THR A 94 2.58 -18.09 9.96
CA THR A 94 1.68 -17.03 10.43
C THR A 94 0.25 -17.44 10.09
N PRO A 95 -0.35 -18.35 10.87
CA PRO A 95 -1.64 -18.96 10.55
C PRO A 95 -2.83 -17.99 10.62
N ASP A 96 -2.65 -16.82 11.24
CA ASP A 96 -3.68 -15.78 11.33
C ASP A 96 -3.93 -15.08 9.99
N VAL A 97 -3.00 -15.15 9.03
CA VAL A 97 -3.19 -14.64 7.67
C VAL A 97 -3.51 -15.82 6.76
N ARG A 98 -4.75 -15.90 6.28
CA ARG A 98 -5.21 -16.96 5.38
C ARG A 98 -5.20 -16.46 3.95
N TYR A 99 -4.48 -17.15 3.07
CA TYR A 99 -4.48 -16.87 1.63
C TYR A 99 -5.52 -17.74 0.93
N PHE A 100 -6.42 -17.13 0.18
CA PHE A 100 -7.53 -17.80 -0.50
C PHE A 100 -7.08 -18.94 -1.43
N PRO A 101 -6.04 -18.78 -2.27
CA PRO A 101 -5.57 -19.87 -3.14
C PRO A 101 -5.18 -21.14 -2.35
N ILE A 102 -4.62 -20.97 -1.16
CA ILE A 102 -4.15 -22.10 -0.33
C ILE A 102 -5.31 -22.70 0.48
N GLU A 103 -6.15 -21.87 1.09
CA GLU A 103 -7.29 -22.33 1.89
C GLU A 103 -8.35 -23.04 1.03
N GLU A 104 -8.66 -22.48 -0.14
CA GLU A 104 -9.67 -23.01 -1.05
C GLU A 104 -9.11 -24.09 -1.99
N GLN A 105 -7.79 -24.33 -1.97
CA GLN A 105 -7.11 -25.26 -2.88
C GLN A 105 -7.43 -24.98 -4.35
N ARG A 106 -7.38 -23.70 -4.73
CA ARG A 106 -7.64 -23.22 -6.08
C ARG A 106 -6.40 -22.55 -6.66
N PRO A 107 -6.19 -22.60 -7.98
CA PRO A 107 -5.03 -21.97 -8.59
C PRO A 107 -5.07 -20.45 -8.36
N LEU A 108 -3.89 -19.83 -8.23
CA LEU A 108 -3.77 -18.38 -8.06
C LEU A 108 -4.46 -17.59 -9.19
N SER A 109 -4.48 -18.17 -10.40
CA SER A 109 -5.16 -17.62 -11.59
C SER A 109 -6.65 -17.35 -11.39
N ASP A 110 -7.30 -18.01 -10.43
CA ASP A 110 -8.71 -17.77 -10.10
C ASP A 110 -8.94 -16.45 -9.34
N TYR A 111 -7.88 -15.81 -8.86
CA TYR A 111 -7.92 -14.59 -8.04
C TYR A 111 -7.25 -13.40 -8.71
N VAL A 112 -6.22 -13.66 -9.53
CA VAL A 112 -5.46 -12.61 -10.21
C VAL A 112 -4.99 -13.09 -11.57
N THR A 113 -5.04 -12.21 -12.55
CA THR A 113 -4.45 -12.42 -13.87
C THR A 113 -2.97 -12.01 -13.83
N ILE A 114 -2.09 -12.90 -14.28
CA ILE A 114 -0.66 -12.65 -14.44
C ILE A 114 -0.35 -12.70 -15.94
N ASP A 115 0.03 -11.56 -16.48
CA ASP A 115 0.41 -11.35 -17.88
C ASP A 115 1.42 -10.19 -18.02
N GLU A 116 1.65 -9.71 -19.24
CA GLU A 116 2.57 -8.63 -19.57
C GLU A 116 2.21 -7.30 -18.87
N GLN A 117 0.96 -7.13 -18.44
CA GLN A 117 0.47 -5.94 -17.75
C GLN A 117 0.59 -6.05 -16.22
N THR A 118 1.11 -7.18 -15.71
CA THR A 118 1.37 -7.37 -14.28
C THR A 118 2.33 -6.31 -13.78
N LYS A 119 1.86 -5.46 -12.86
CA LYS A 119 2.69 -4.44 -12.24
C LYS A 119 3.71 -5.08 -11.30
N PHE A 120 4.95 -4.62 -11.40
CA PHE A 120 6.01 -5.03 -10.51
C PHE A 120 7.02 -3.90 -10.27
N GLU A 121 7.72 -3.99 -9.16
CA GLU A 121 8.93 -3.19 -8.89
C GLU A 121 10.15 -4.09 -8.87
N VAL A 122 11.34 -3.51 -8.87
CA VAL A 122 12.60 -4.24 -8.75
C VAL A 122 13.28 -3.84 -7.45
N ASP A 123 13.56 -4.82 -6.60
CA ASP A 123 14.25 -4.57 -5.31
C ASP A 123 15.74 -4.25 -5.50
N GLU A 124 16.44 -3.95 -4.40
CA GLU A 124 17.87 -3.63 -4.39
C GLU A 124 18.78 -4.77 -4.90
N ASN A 125 18.29 -6.02 -4.85
CA ASN A 125 18.98 -7.21 -5.33
C ASN A 125 18.61 -7.52 -6.79
N GLY A 126 17.77 -6.67 -7.39
CA GLY A 126 17.26 -6.84 -8.73
C GLY A 126 16.06 -7.77 -8.84
N ASN A 127 15.50 -8.31 -7.76
CA ASN A 127 14.37 -9.23 -7.83
C ASN A 127 13.06 -8.48 -8.11
N PRO A 128 12.22 -8.99 -9.02
CA PRO A 128 10.87 -8.45 -9.18
C PRO A 128 10.04 -8.64 -7.89
N VAL A 129 9.30 -7.61 -7.52
CA VAL A 129 8.35 -7.59 -6.41
C VAL A 129 6.95 -7.43 -7.00
N ILE A 130 6.11 -8.45 -6.80
CA ILE A 130 4.73 -8.46 -7.27
C ILE A 130 3.81 -7.97 -6.15
N PHE A 131 2.87 -7.09 -6.49
CA PHE A 131 1.91 -6.52 -5.56
C PHE A 131 0.49 -6.97 -5.91
N PHE A 132 -0.24 -7.42 -4.90
CA PHE A 132 -1.67 -7.70 -5.01
C PHE A 132 -2.46 -6.75 -4.11
N PRO A 133 -3.46 -6.04 -4.66
CA PRO A 133 -4.32 -5.17 -3.88
C PRO A 133 -4.95 -5.89 -2.68
N ALA A 134 -5.26 -5.12 -1.63
CA ALA A 134 -5.98 -5.63 -0.47
C ALA A 134 -7.28 -6.35 -0.90
N GLY A 135 -7.53 -7.54 -0.33
CA GLY A 135 -8.71 -8.33 -0.68
C GLY A 135 -8.55 -9.26 -1.88
N THR A 136 -7.44 -9.19 -2.62
CA THR A 136 -7.24 -10.00 -3.83
C THR A 136 -6.95 -11.46 -3.48
N VAL A 137 -5.98 -11.69 -2.60
CA VAL A 137 -5.45 -13.04 -2.28
C VAL A 137 -5.60 -13.42 -0.81
N THR A 138 -6.02 -12.48 0.03
CA THR A 138 -6.31 -12.63 1.46
C THR A 138 -7.33 -11.56 1.87
N ASP A 139 -7.88 -11.64 3.08
CA ASP A 139 -8.83 -10.65 3.59
C ASP A 139 -8.29 -9.21 3.49
N ALA A 140 -9.15 -8.28 3.08
CA ALA A 140 -8.77 -6.87 2.87
C ALA A 140 -8.19 -6.18 4.12
N GLY A 141 -8.52 -6.68 5.32
CA GLY A 141 -7.94 -6.21 6.59
C GLY A 141 -6.43 -6.43 6.71
N HIS A 142 -5.84 -7.33 5.91
CA HIS A 142 -4.40 -7.56 5.86
C HIS A 142 -3.67 -6.63 4.88
N GLY A 143 -4.39 -5.74 4.20
CA GLY A 143 -3.81 -4.75 3.28
C GLY A 143 -3.23 -5.38 2.00
N GLU A 144 -2.50 -4.56 1.25
CA GLU A 144 -1.78 -4.99 0.05
C GLU A 144 -0.75 -6.08 0.40
N GLN A 145 -0.63 -7.07 -0.47
CA GLN A 145 0.30 -8.18 -0.31
C GLN A 145 1.42 -8.07 -1.33
N SER A 146 2.68 -8.23 -0.89
CA SER A 146 3.83 -8.25 -1.78
C SER A 146 4.61 -9.55 -1.72
N PHE A 147 5.18 -9.94 -2.87
CA PHE A 147 5.94 -11.17 -3.05
C PHE A 147 7.22 -10.88 -3.84
N ILE A 148 8.37 -11.15 -3.24
CA ILE A 148 9.68 -11.02 -3.89
C ILE A 148 9.94 -12.31 -4.65
N ILE A 149 10.29 -12.19 -5.93
CA ILE A 149 10.46 -13.31 -6.84
C ILE A 149 11.94 -13.46 -7.16
N PRO A 150 12.58 -14.58 -6.80
CA PRO A 150 13.99 -14.80 -7.13
C PRO A 150 14.20 -14.79 -8.65
N LYS A 151 15.19 -14.03 -9.12
CA LYS A 151 15.62 -14.06 -10.52
C LYS A 151 16.16 -15.44 -10.91
N LEU A 152 15.89 -15.85 -12.14
CA LEU A 152 16.49 -17.06 -12.73
C LEU A 152 17.84 -16.77 -13.41
N TYR A 153 18.06 -15.54 -13.86
CA TYR A 153 19.25 -15.13 -14.60
C TYR A 153 19.95 -13.95 -13.92
N GLN A 154 21.29 -13.97 -13.90
CA GLN A 154 22.17 -12.95 -13.29
C GLN A 154 22.86 -12.11 -14.37
#